data_AF-W2TUF5-F1
#
_entry.id   AF-W2TUF5-F1
#
_cell.length_a   1.000
_cell.length_b   1.000
_cell.length_c   1.000
_cell.angle_alpha   90.00
_cell.angle_beta   90.00
_cell.angle_gamma   90.00
#
_symmetry.space_group_name_H-M   'P 1'
#
loop_
_entity.id
_entity.type
_entity.pdbx_description
1 polymer ?
#
loop_
_entity_poly.entity_id
_entity_poly.type
_entity_poly.pdbx_seq_one_letter_code
_entity_poly.pdbx_strand_id
1 'polypeptide(L)' 'MIEVHRETTAVSGMGVKGNGQLCSGDLLTGPCRAKMERWGLDKESGKCKKFIYGGCGGNRNNFESEEKCKKRCKVD' A
#
# COMPACT_ATOMS: atom_id res chain seq x y z
N MET A 1 -37.40 -29.51 -23.33
CA MET A 1 -36.02 -29.55 -22.80
C MET A 1 -35.30 -28.34 -23.36
N ILE A 2 -34.68 -27.57 -22.47
CA ILE A 2 -33.76 -26.45 -22.74
C ILE A 2 -34.43 -25.16 -23.26
N GLU A 3 -34.64 -24.24 -22.33
CA GLU A 3 -34.32 -22.81 -22.53
C GLU A 3 -33.85 -22.26 -21.17
N VAL A 4 -32.56 -22.47 -20.88
CA VAL A 4 -31.85 -21.86 -19.76
C VAL A 4 -31.14 -20.61 -20.28
N HIS A 5 -31.85 -19.48 -20.32
CA HIS A 5 -31.20 -18.17 -20.38
C HIS A 5 -31.50 -17.42 -19.09
N ARG A 6 -30.76 -17.78 -18.05
CA ARG A 6 -30.49 -16.87 -16.95
C ARG A 6 -29.02 -16.52 -17.04
N GLU A 7 -28.74 -15.43 -17.74
CA GLU A 7 -27.45 -14.75 -17.73
C GLU A 7 -27.20 -14.24 -16.31
N THR A 8 -26.73 -15.11 -15.41
CA THR A 8 -26.05 -14.62 -14.21
C THR A 8 -24.70 -14.12 -14.67
N THR A 9 -24.69 -12.85 -15.05
CA THR A 9 -23.54 -11.94 -15.14
C THR A 9 -22.33 -12.53 -14.45
N ALA A 10 -21.31 -12.87 -15.24
CA ALA A 10 -19.96 -13.04 -14.73
C ALA A 10 -19.65 -11.80 -13.90
N VAL A 11 -19.51 -11.96 -12.58
CA VAL A 11 -18.90 -10.93 -11.74
C VAL A 11 -17.47 -10.80 -12.25
N SER A 12 -17.30 -9.80 -13.11
CA SER A 12 -16.02 -9.32 -13.59
C SER A 12 -15.11 -9.21 -12.38
N GLY A 13 -13.99 -9.92 -12.43
CA GLY A 13 -13.00 -9.96 -11.37
C GLY A 13 -12.77 -8.57 -10.80
N MET A 14 -12.79 -8.48 -9.47
CA MET A 14 -12.25 -7.35 -8.75
C MET A 14 -10.78 -7.26 -9.13
N GLY A 15 -10.48 -6.49 -10.17
CA GLY A 15 -9.14 -6.13 -10.56
C GLY A 15 -8.50 -5.42 -9.39
N VAL A 16 -7.73 -6.18 -8.60
CA VAL A 16 -6.87 -5.66 -7.55
C VAL A 16 -5.87 -4.76 -8.27
N LYS A 17 -6.18 -3.45 -8.35
CA LYS A 17 -5.25 -2.44 -8.84
C LYS A 17 -3.93 -2.69 -8.12
N GLY A 18 -2.89 -2.98 -8.91
CA GLY A 18 -1.59 -3.40 -8.40
C GLY A 18 -1.06 -2.45 -7.34
N ASN A 19 -0.10 -2.95 -6.56
CA ASN A 19 0.59 -2.32 -5.44
C ASN A 19 1.27 -0.97 -5.71
N GLY A 20 1.01 -0.31 -6.86
CA GLY A 20 1.60 0.95 -7.26
C GLY A 20 1.52 2.01 -6.18
N GLN A 21 0.34 2.26 -5.57
CA GLN A 21 0.19 3.31 -4.54
C GLN A 21 0.83 3.00 -3.19
N LEU A 22 1.13 1.73 -2.91
CA LEU A 22 1.64 1.31 -1.60
C LEU A 22 3.13 1.64 -1.44
N CYS A 23 3.87 1.65 -2.55
CA CYS A 23 5.32 1.92 -2.56
C CYS A 23 5.67 3.21 -3.31
N SER A 24 4.66 3.89 -3.86
CA SER A 24 4.84 5.16 -4.56
C SER A 24 4.18 6.35 -3.85
N GLY A 25 3.75 6.21 -2.60
CA GLY A 25 3.40 7.37 -1.78
C GLY A 25 4.65 8.08 -1.24
N ASP A 26 4.54 9.35 -0.86
CA ASP A 26 5.60 10.03 -0.13
C ASP A 26 5.68 9.52 1.32
N LEU A 27 6.78 9.79 2.02
CA LEU A 27 6.91 9.48 3.45
C LEU A 27 6.15 10.53 4.27
N LEU A 28 4.87 10.28 4.55
CA LEU A 28 3.97 11.27 5.14
C LEU A 28 3.84 11.14 6.67
N THR A 29 4.29 12.16 7.39
CA THR A 29 4.05 12.30 8.84
C THR A 29 2.55 12.47 9.16
N GLY A 30 1.82 13.23 8.34
CA GLY A 30 0.43 13.59 8.62
C GLY A 30 0.30 14.66 9.74
N PRO A 31 -0.93 15.10 10.05
CA PRO A 31 -1.16 16.28 10.91
C PRO A 31 -1.12 15.98 12.41
N CYS A 32 -1.24 14.71 12.81
CA CYS A 32 -1.17 14.32 14.22
C CYS A 32 0.27 14.40 14.76
N ARG A 33 0.42 14.46 16.09
CA ARG A 33 1.69 14.77 16.78
C ARG A 33 2.30 13.60 17.56
N ALA A 34 1.85 12.37 17.30
CA ALA A 34 2.54 11.19 17.86
C ALA A 34 3.92 11.03 17.19
N LYS A 35 4.85 10.33 17.85
CA LYS A 35 6.17 10.03 17.30
C LYS A 35 6.30 8.54 17.06
N MET A 36 5.71 8.05 15.97
CA MET A 36 5.75 6.63 15.61
C MET A 36 6.82 6.39 14.57
N GLU A 37 7.85 5.61 14.90
CA GLU A 37 8.83 5.17 13.91
C GLU A 37 8.18 4.18 12.95
N ARG A 38 8.26 4.48 11.65
CA ARG A 38 7.71 3.68 10.56
C ARG A 38 8.71 3.59 9.42
N TRP A 39 8.45 2.67 8.50
CA TRP A 39 9.25 2.43 7.32
C TRP A 39 8.43 2.74 6.07
N GLY A 40 9.07 3.29 5.05
CA GLY A 40 8.45 3.48 3.74
C GLY A 40 9.50 3.46 2.65
N LEU A 41 9.10 3.11 1.43
CA LEU A 41 9.99 3.14 0.28
C LEU A 41 10.28 4.59 -0.10
N ASP A 42 11.54 4.97 -0.02
CA ASP A 42 12.03 6.21 -0.59
C ASP A 42 12.33 5.99 -2.07
N LYS A 43 11.55 6.63 -2.95
CA LYS A 43 11.68 6.45 -4.40
C LYS A 43 13.01 6.94 -4.96
N GLU A 44 13.57 8.00 -4.35
CA GLU A 44 14.81 8.61 -4.83
C GLU A 44 15.99 7.65 -4.66
N SER A 45 16.09 7.01 -3.49
CA SER A 45 17.13 6.01 -3.24
C SER A 45 16.76 4.60 -3.64
N GLY A 46 15.47 4.32 -3.88
CA GLY A 46 14.94 2.97 -4.09
C GLY A 46 15.00 2.07 -2.86
N LYS A 47 15.12 2.64 -1.65
CA LYS A 47 15.32 1.88 -0.39
C LYS A 47 14.23 2.16 0.63
N CYS A 48 13.92 1.16 1.44
CA CYS A 48 13.06 1.36 2.62
C CYS A 48 13.80 2.19 3.66
N LYS A 49 13.26 3.36 4.00
CA LYS A 49 13.82 4.29 5.00
C LYS A 49 12.88 4.45 6.19
N LYS A 50 13.47 4.70 7.35
CA LYS A 50 12.74 5.12 8.55
C LYS A 50 12.22 6.54 8.39
N PHE A 51 11.01 6.79 8.86
CA PHE A 51 10.43 8.13 9.01
C PHE A 51 9.52 8.17 10.23
N ILE A 52 9.10 9.38 10.64
CA ILE A 52 8.15 9.56 11.74
C ILE A 52 6.75 9.71 11.18
N TYR A 53 5.85 8.85 11.63
CA TYR A 53 4.42 8.98 11.41
C TYR A 53 3.75 9.60 12.63
N GLY A 54 2.95 10.63 12.37
CA GLY A 54 2.21 11.43 13.35
C GLY A 54 1.03 10.70 13.98
N GLY A 55 0.64 9.53 13.45
CA GLY A 55 -0.46 8.70 13.97
C GLY A 55 -1.78 8.83 13.20
N CYS A 56 -1.95 9.86 12.35
CA CYS A 56 -3.11 10.01 11.48
C CYS A 56 -2.74 10.67 10.14
N GLY A 57 -3.62 10.56 9.13
CA GLY A 57 -3.50 11.30 7.86
C GLY A 57 -2.31 10.92 6.98
N GLY A 58 -1.74 9.72 7.15
CA GLY A 58 -0.69 9.18 6.29
C GLY A 58 -1.24 8.49 5.04
N ASN A 59 -0.35 7.86 4.26
CA ASN A 59 -0.71 7.03 3.11
C ASN A 59 -0.30 5.56 3.35
N ARG A 60 -0.40 4.73 2.29
CA ARG A 60 -0.08 3.29 2.35
C ARG A 60 1.42 2.97 2.34
N ASN A 61 2.28 3.94 2.03
CA ASN A 61 3.74 3.81 2.12
C ASN A 61 4.21 3.99 3.57
N ASN A 62 3.70 3.13 4.45
CA ASN A 62 3.87 3.21 5.89
C ASN A 62 3.79 1.78 6.48
N PHE A 63 4.93 1.27 6.92
CA PHE A 63 5.10 -0.09 7.42
C PHE A 63 5.72 -0.08 8.82
N GLU A 64 5.43 -1.11 9.60
CA GLU A 64 5.93 -1.24 10.97
C GLU A 64 7.41 -1.69 11.04
N SER A 65 7.92 -2.33 9.98
CA SER A 65 9.29 -2.81 9.91
C SER A 65 9.90 -2.67 8.51
N GLU A 66 11.22 -2.70 8.45
CA GLU A 66 11.98 -2.68 7.20
C GLU A 66 11.62 -3.88 6.31
N GLU A 67 11.55 -5.08 6.90
CA GLU A 67 11.25 -6.32 6.17
C GLU A 67 9.85 -6.28 5.56
N LYS A 68 8.87 -5.71 6.27
CA LYS A 68 7.52 -5.52 5.73
C LYS A 68 7.55 -4.58 4.53
N CYS A 69 8.26 -3.46 4.63
CA CYS A 69 8.43 -2.54 3.51
C CYS A 69 9.08 -3.24 2.31
N LYS A 70 10.23 -3.90 2.52
CA LYS A 70 10.99 -4.63 1.50
C LYS A 70 10.15 -5.69 0.81
N LYS A 71 9.51 -6.56 1.59
CA LYS A 71 8.62 -7.62 1.08
C LYS A 71 7.44 -7.05 0.28
N ARG A 72 6.83 -5.98 0.77
CA ARG A 72 5.62 -5.43 0.17
C ARG A 72 5.90 -4.60 -1.09
N CYS A 73 7.08 -4.00 -1.14
CA CYS A 73 7.58 -3.21 -2.26
C CYS A 73 8.52 -3.95 -3.21
N LYS A 74 8.87 -5.20 -2.89
CA LYS A 74 9.79 -6.03 -3.68
C LYS A 74 11.14 -5.34 -3.90
N VAL A 75 11.68 -4.77 -2.83
CA VAL A 75 13.02 -4.16 -2.80
C VAL A 75 13.87 -4.84 -1.74
N ASP A 76 15.19 -4.88 -1.94
CA ASP A 76 16.17 -5.51 -1.04
C ASP A 76 17.00 -4.47 -0.26
#